data_AF-A0A7J3GBI8-F1
#
_entry.id   AF-A0A7J3GBI8-F1
#
_cell.length_a   1.000
_cell.length_b   1.000
_cell.length_c   1.000
_cell.angle_alpha   90.00
_cell.angle_beta   90.00
_cell.angle_gamma   90.00
#
_symmetry.space_group_name_H-M   'P 1'
#
loop_
_entity.id
_entity.type
_entity.pdbx_description
1 polymer ?
#
loop_
_entity_poly.entity_id
_entity_poly.type
_entity_poly.pdbx_seq_one_letter_code
_entity_poly.pdbx_strand_id
1 'polypeptide(L)'
;IVPVSEKIPIVKLASGQKIMLEAYARLGRGKDHAKWQPVSACTYRYKPIIKIDYARCDGCGRCAEICPRRVLAKEGNKIVIVREMECTLCMDCVRACEVKPPPIQISWDNTTFIFYVESTGSLPVERIILEALKIYEEKFTEFMRLLEGLGV
;
A
#
# COMPACT_ATOMS: atom_id res chain seq x y z
N ILE A 1 -11.37 -27.73 4.72
CA ILE A 1 -9.94 -27.42 4.47
C ILE A 1 -9.68 -27.71 3.01
N VAL A 2 -9.42 -26.68 2.21
CA VAL A 2 -9.21 -26.76 0.75
C VAL A 2 -8.09 -25.77 0.36
N PRO A 3 -7.36 -25.98 -0.74
CA PRO A 3 -6.44 -24.96 -1.25
C PRO A 3 -7.21 -23.71 -1.67
N VAL A 4 -6.59 -22.54 -1.52
CA VAL A 4 -7.22 -21.26 -1.87
C VAL A 4 -7.54 -21.14 -3.36
N SER A 5 -6.68 -21.71 -4.22
CA SER A 5 -6.86 -21.70 -5.67
C SER A 5 -6.73 -23.10 -6.22
N GLU A 6 -7.75 -23.54 -6.96
CA GLU A 6 -7.77 -24.83 -7.66
C GLU A 6 -6.97 -24.83 -8.96
N LYS A 7 -6.49 -23.65 -9.40
CA LYS A 7 -5.89 -23.46 -10.73
C LYS A 7 -4.37 -23.42 -10.73
N ILE A 8 -3.71 -23.60 -9.59
CA ILE A 8 -2.25 -23.55 -9.49
C ILE A 8 -1.67 -24.86 -10.04
N PRO A 9 -0.92 -24.86 -11.16
CA PRO A 9 -0.27 -26.06 -11.66
C PRO A 9 0.89 -26.43 -10.72
N ILE A 10 0.85 -27.63 -10.14
CA ILE A 10 1.94 -28.14 -9.29
C ILE A 10 3.05 -28.73 -10.16
N VAL A 11 2.67 -29.52 -11.17
CA VAL A 11 3.61 -30.26 -12.02
C VAL A 11 2.96 -30.57 -13.37
N LYS A 12 3.78 -30.67 -14.41
CA LYS A 12 3.39 -31.18 -15.73
C LYS A 12 4.03 -32.54 -15.95
N LEU A 13 3.23 -33.55 -16.29
CA LEU A 13 3.69 -34.93 -16.47
C LEU A 13 3.66 -35.31 -17.96
N ALA A 14 4.70 -36.01 -18.40
CA ALA A 14 4.73 -36.71 -19.67
C ALA A 14 4.11 -38.12 -19.54
N SER A 15 3.88 -38.78 -20.68
CA SER A 15 3.33 -40.13 -20.71
C SER A 15 4.19 -41.10 -19.88
N GLY A 16 3.53 -41.86 -19.00
CA GLY A 16 4.17 -42.82 -18.10
C GLY A 16 4.69 -42.26 -16.77
N GLN A 17 4.75 -40.94 -16.57
CA GLN A 17 5.20 -40.35 -15.30
C GLN A 17 4.10 -40.36 -14.25
N LYS A 18 4.47 -40.58 -12.97
CA LYS A 18 3.55 -40.61 -11.82
C LYS A 18 4.20 -39.89 -10.63
N ILE A 19 3.38 -39.26 -9.79
CA ILE A 19 3.80 -38.65 -8.52
C ILE A 19 2.91 -39.18 -7.40
N MET A 20 3.54 -39.52 -6.29
CA MET A 20 2.92 -39.81 -5.00
C MET A 20 3.66 -38.97 -3.97
N LEU A 21 2.94 -38.14 -3.21
CA LEU A 21 3.51 -37.32 -2.16
C LEU A 21 2.53 -37.21 -1.00
N GLU A 22 3.08 -37.07 0.20
CA GLU A 22 2.35 -36.73 1.42
C GLU A 22 2.95 -35.45 2.00
N ALA A 23 2.09 -34.51 2.38
CA ALA A 23 2.51 -33.21 2.88
C ALA A 23 1.73 -32.84 4.14
N TYR A 24 2.42 -32.22 5.10
CA TYR A 24 1.84 -31.82 6.38
C TYR A 24 1.77 -30.30 6.47
N ALA A 25 0.56 -29.76 6.59
CA ALA A 25 0.36 -28.34 6.89
C ALA A 25 0.74 -28.07 8.35
N ARG A 26 1.55 -27.04 8.59
CA ARG A 26 1.94 -26.57 9.93
C ARG A 26 1.78 -25.06 10.02
N LEU A 27 1.39 -24.58 11.20
CA LEU A 27 1.37 -23.16 11.51
C LEU A 27 2.82 -22.64 11.58
N GLY A 28 3.04 -21.44 11.04
CA GLY A 28 4.32 -20.75 11.09
C GLY A 28 4.12 -19.25 10.90
N ARG A 29 5.22 -18.49 10.89
CA ARG A 29 5.18 -17.03 10.77
C ARG A 29 5.89 -16.56 9.51
N GLY A 30 5.40 -15.47 8.93
CA GLY A 30 6.02 -14.85 7.74
C GLY A 30 7.49 -14.46 7.96
N LYS A 31 7.89 -14.14 9.20
CA LYS A 31 9.30 -13.89 9.57
C LYS A 31 10.20 -15.10 9.35
N ASP A 32 9.65 -16.30 9.56
CA ASP A 32 10.40 -17.55 9.43
C ASP A 32 10.46 -18.01 7.97
N HIS A 33 9.39 -17.79 7.19
CA HIS A 33 9.37 -18.02 5.75
C HIS A 33 8.19 -17.32 5.07
N ALA A 34 8.42 -16.77 3.87
CA ALA A 34 7.40 -16.07 3.07
C ALA A 34 6.12 -16.87 2.77
N LYS A 35 6.14 -18.22 2.78
CA LYS A 35 4.97 -19.06 2.53
C LYS A 35 3.90 -18.96 3.62
N TRP A 36 4.28 -18.45 4.80
CA TRP A 36 3.38 -18.19 5.91
C TRP A 36 2.92 -16.73 5.97
N GLN A 37 3.27 -15.89 4.99
CA GLN A 37 2.75 -14.54 4.90
C GLN A 37 1.27 -14.59 4.43
N PRO A 38 0.33 -14.04 5.21
CA PRO A 38 -1.11 -14.11 4.87
C PRO A 38 -1.53 -13.07 3.83
N VAL A 39 -0.63 -12.14 3.47
CA VAL A 39 -0.86 -11.05 2.52
C VAL A 39 0.08 -11.15 1.33
N SER A 40 -0.42 -10.85 0.12
CA SER A 40 0.41 -10.64 -1.07
C SER A 40 1.00 -9.23 -1.07
N ALA A 41 0.25 -8.24 -0.61
CA ALA A 41 0.70 -6.86 -0.43
C ALA A 41 0.12 -6.24 0.84
N CYS A 42 0.96 -5.53 1.60
CA CYS A 42 0.52 -4.67 2.69
C CYS A 42 1.41 -3.43 2.70
N THR A 43 0.85 -2.32 2.27
CA THR A 43 1.57 -1.06 2.12
C THR A 43 0.70 0.08 2.63
N TYR A 44 1.32 1.22 2.89
CA TYR A 44 0.61 2.45 3.18
C TYR A 44 1.27 3.61 2.47
N ARG A 45 0.52 4.69 2.33
CA ARG A 45 1.05 6.01 1.95
C ARG A 45 0.36 7.09 2.76
N TYR A 46 1.01 8.23 2.89
CA TYR A 46 0.39 9.40 3.50
C TYR A 46 -0.70 9.99 2.60
N LYS A 47 -1.69 10.64 3.23
CA LYS A 47 -2.67 11.42 2.48
C LYS A 47 -1.95 12.58 1.77
N PRO A 48 -2.03 12.67 0.44
CA PRO A 48 -1.42 13.77 -0.30
C PRO A 48 -2.15 15.08 0.03
N ILE A 49 -1.39 16.18 0.05
CA ILE A 49 -1.90 17.54 0.16
C ILE A 49 -1.40 18.29 -1.07
N ILE A 50 -2.31 18.83 -1.87
CA ILE A 50 -1.97 19.56 -3.09
C ILE A 50 -2.47 21.00 -2.97
N LYS A 51 -1.56 21.96 -3.12
CA LYS A 51 -1.86 23.40 -3.08
C LYS A 51 -1.45 24.04 -4.39
N ILE A 52 -2.32 24.89 -4.95
CA ILE A 52 -2.04 25.67 -6.15
C ILE A 52 -2.23 27.13 -5.82
N ASP A 53 -1.20 27.93 -6.03
CA ASP A 53 -1.26 29.38 -6.00
C ASP A 53 -1.83 29.90 -7.32
N TYR A 54 -3.14 30.14 -7.32
CA TYR A 54 -3.89 30.59 -8.50
C TYR A 54 -3.51 32.00 -8.96
N ALA A 55 -2.90 32.83 -8.11
CA ALA A 55 -2.48 34.17 -8.51
C ALA A 55 -1.26 34.13 -9.45
N ARG A 56 -0.44 33.06 -9.35
CA ARG A 56 0.77 32.86 -10.15
C ARG A 56 0.64 31.78 -11.22
N CYS A 57 -0.42 30.98 -11.18
CA CYS A 57 -0.68 29.95 -12.17
C CYS A 57 -1.23 30.54 -13.47
N ASP A 58 -0.58 30.26 -14.59
CA ASP A 58 -0.99 30.69 -15.93
C ASP A 58 -2.09 29.83 -16.57
N GLY A 59 -2.42 28.68 -15.95
CA GLY A 59 -3.43 27.74 -16.45
C GLY A 59 -2.97 26.91 -17.65
N CYS A 60 -1.66 26.78 -17.92
CA CYS A 60 -1.16 26.15 -19.15
C CYS A 60 -1.66 24.72 -19.37
N GLY A 61 -1.74 23.89 -18.32
CA GLY A 61 -2.27 22.51 -18.38
C GLY A 61 -1.21 21.41 -18.31
N ARG A 62 0.08 21.74 -18.49
CA ARG A 62 1.17 20.76 -18.56
C ARG A 62 1.27 19.84 -17.33
N CYS A 63 0.97 20.39 -16.15
CA CYS A 63 0.93 19.64 -14.90
C CYS A 63 -0.18 18.57 -14.87
N ALA A 64 -1.31 18.79 -15.56
CA ALA A 64 -2.39 17.83 -15.69
C ALA A 64 -2.05 16.75 -16.74
N GLU A 65 -1.42 17.14 -17.86
CA GLU A 65 -1.01 16.23 -18.93
C GLU A 65 0.02 15.19 -18.46
N ILE A 66 1.03 15.62 -17.69
CA ILE A 66 2.08 14.72 -17.21
C ILE A 66 1.60 13.79 -16.09
N CYS A 67 0.46 14.06 -15.46
CA CYS A 67 0.00 13.27 -14.32
C CYS A 67 -0.67 11.97 -14.78
N PRO A 68 -0.03 10.79 -14.65
CA PRO A 68 -0.61 9.53 -15.13
C PRO A 68 -1.87 9.14 -14.35
N ARG A 69 -1.98 9.62 -13.11
CA ARG A 69 -3.09 9.39 -12.18
C ARG A 69 -4.27 10.35 -12.42
N ARG A 70 -4.12 11.34 -13.31
CA ARG A 70 -5.14 12.36 -13.62
C ARG A 70 -5.68 13.03 -12.35
N VAL A 71 -4.76 13.39 -11.46
CA VAL A 71 -5.04 14.08 -10.19
C VAL A 71 -5.53 15.51 -10.44
N LEU A 72 -5.00 16.11 -11.50
CA LEU A 72 -5.27 17.48 -11.93
C LEU A 72 -6.05 17.44 -13.25
N ALA A 73 -6.93 18.42 -13.45
CA ALA A 73 -7.60 18.65 -14.72
C ALA A 73 -7.52 20.14 -15.10
N LYS A 74 -7.63 20.43 -16.39
CA LYS A 74 -7.72 21.80 -16.91
C LYS A 74 -9.18 22.13 -17.19
N GLU A 75 -9.68 23.18 -16.57
CA GLU A 75 -11.01 23.74 -16.79
C GLU A 75 -10.88 25.19 -17.27
N GLY A 76 -11.05 25.40 -18.58
CA GLY A 76 -10.77 26.68 -19.21
C GLY A 76 -9.31 27.10 -19.00
N ASN A 77 -9.10 28.23 -18.32
CA ASN A 77 -7.77 28.74 -17.99
C ASN A 77 -7.34 28.48 -16.54
N LYS A 78 -7.89 27.45 -15.88
CA LYS A 78 -7.57 27.08 -14.50
C LYS A 78 -7.27 25.60 -14.37
N ILE A 79 -6.38 25.27 -13.44
CA ILE A 79 -6.08 23.89 -13.05
C ILE A 79 -6.87 23.55 -11.80
N VAL A 80 -7.64 22.47 -11.82
CA VAL A 80 -8.42 22.00 -10.68
C VAL A 80 -7.91 20.64 -10.20
N ILE A 81 -8.04 20.39 -8.90
CA ILE A 81 -7.68 19.11 -8.28
C ILE A 81 -8.94 18.24 -8.29
N VAL A 82 -8.92 17.15 -9.05
CA VAL A 82 -10.10 16.27 -9.25
C VAL A 82 -9.97 14.93 -8.52
N ARG A 83 -8.75 14.43 -8.34
CA ARG A 83 -8.49 13.10 -7.74
C ARG A 83 -7.32 13.18 -6.77
N GLU A 84 -7.42 14.04 -5.76
CA GLU A 84 -6.37 14.24 -4.75
C GLU A 84 -5.84 12.90 -4.21
N MET A 85 -6.76 12.01 -3.83
CA MET A 85 -6.43 10.70 -3.27
C MET A 85 -5.68 9.79 -4.23
N GLU A 86 -5.68 10.00 -5.54
CA GLU A 86 -4.91 9.17 -6.49
C GLU A 86 -3.45 9.61 -6.64
N CYS A 87 -3.06 10.71 -6.00
CA CYS A 87 -1.69 11.23 -6.11
C CYS A 87 -0.69 10.28 -5.43
N THR A 88 0.36 9.93 -6.18
CA THR A 88 1.46 9.05 -5.73
C THR A 88 2.67 9.83 -5.22
N LEU A 89 2.56 11.16 -5.04
CA LEU A 89 3.63 12.03 -4.53
C LEU A 89 4.93 12.00 -5.40
N CYS A 90 4.83 11.73 -6.71
CA CYS A 90 6.00 11.63 -7.60
C CYS A 90 6.68 12.97 -7.92
N MET A 91 6.01 14.09 -7.64
CA MET A 91 6.47 15.46 -7.91
C MET A 91 6.58 15.87 -9.39
N ASP A 92 6.12 15.05 -10.34
CA ASP A 92 6.29 15.34 -11.77
C ASP A 92 5.53 16.58 -12.23
N CYS A 93 4.35 16.85 -11.69
CA CYS A 93 3.59 18.06 -12.01
C CYS A 93 4.28 19.35 -11.51
N VAL A 94 5.05 19.28 -10.42
CA VAL A 94 5.86 20.39 -9.92
C VAL A 94 7.06 20.62 -10.81
N ARG A 95 7.75 19.53 -11.21
CA ARG A 95 8.92 19.58 -12.10
C ARG A 95 8.57 20.07 -13.50
N ALA A 96 7.43 19.66 -14.03
CA ALA A 96 6.94 20.04 -15.35
C ALA A 96 6.44 21.48 -15.43
N CYS A 97 6.24 22.16 -14.29
CA CYS A 97 5.76 23.54 -14.29
C CYS A 97 6.85 24.51 -14.75
N GLU A 98 6.54 25.29 -15.78
CA GLU A 98 7.46 26.26 -16.39
C GLU A 98 7.59 27.53 -15.55
N VAL A 99 6.53 27.95 -14.86
CA VAL A 99 6.54 29.09 -13.94
C VAL A 99 7.50 28.81 -12.77
N LYS A 100 8.44 29.73 -12.53
CA LYS A 100 9.42 29.64 -11.43
C LYS A 100 9.23 30.78 -10.42
N PRO A 101 9.13 30.49 -9.10
CA PRO A 101 9.00 29.15 -8.51
C PRO A 101 7.62 28.53 -8.82
N PRO A 102 7.50 27.19 -8.92
CA PRO A 102 6.24 26.54 -9.25
C PRO A 102 5.08 27.01 -8.33
N PRO A 103 3.93 27.43 -8.89
CA PRO A 103 2.74 27.76 -8.12
C PRO A 103 2.06 26.53 -7.52
N ILE A 104 2.36 25.33 -8.03
CA ILE A 104 1.88 24.06 -7.49
C ILE A 104 2.85 23.50 -6.45
N GLN A 105 2.32 23.08 -5.31
CA GLN A 105 3.03 22.42 -4.22
C GLN A 105 2.36 21.09 -3.90
N ILE A 106 3.17 20.04 -3.76
CA ILE A 106 2.72 18.75 -3.24
C ILE A 106 3.42 18.53 -1.90
N SER A 107 2.65 18.16 -0.89
CA SER A 107 3.11 17.66 0.39
C SER A 107 2.22 16.51 0.84
N TRP A 108 2.33 16.11 2.11
CA TRP A 108 1.51 15.05 2.68
C TRP A 108 1.13 15.36 4.13
N ASP A 109 0.02 14.80 4.57
CA ASP A 109 -0.40 14.77 5.97
C ASP A 109 0.29 13.60 6.68
N ASN A 110 1.14 13.91 7.67
CA ASN A 110 1.87 12.89 8.44
C ASN A 110 1.01 12.21 9.52
N THR A 111 -0.25 12.62 9.68
CA THR A 111 -1.20 12.03 10.64
C THR A 111 -2.22 11.09 9.99
N THR A 112 -2.38 11.17 8.66
CA THR A 112 -3.36 10.38 7.92
C THR A 112 -2.67 9.37 6.99
N PHE A 113 -3.01 8.09 7.17
CA PHE A 113 -2.46 6.97 6.40
C PHE A 113 -3.54 6.33 5.53
N ILE A 114 -3.20 6.04 4.27
CA ILE A 114 -4.03 5.29 3.33
C ILE A 114 -3.38 3.92 3.17
N PHE A 115 -4.01 2.89 3.74
CA PHE A 115 -3.53 1.51 3.66
C PHE A 115 -4.05 0.82 2.40
N TYR A 116 -3.20 -0.03 1.82
CA TYR A 116 -3.57 -1.01 0.81
C TYR A 116 -3.14 -2.38 1.30
N VAL A 117 -4.11 -3.29 1.45
CA VAL A 117 -3.91 -4.62 2.00
C VAL A 117 -4.59 -5.62 1.10
N GLU A 118 -3.81 -6.56 0.58
CA GLU A 118 -4.25 -7.63 -0.31
C GLU A 118 -3.91 -8.98 0.35
N SER A 119 -4.94 -9.77 0.58
CA SER A 119 -4.80 -11.12 1.15
C SER A 119 -4.34 -12.12 0.09
N THR A 120 -3.60 -13.15 0.50
CA THR A 120 -3.35 -14.33 -0.35
C THR A 120 -4.60 -15.22 -0.50
N GLY A 121 -5.71 -14.86 0.15
CA GLY A 121 -6.96 -15.62 0.22
C GLY A 121 -6.99 -16.66 1.35
N SER A 122 -5.90 -16.79 2.11
CA SER A 122 -5.83 -17.68 3.28
C SER A 122 -6.70 -17.19 4.45
N LEU A 123 -6.83 -15.87 4.61
CA LEU A 123 -7.66 -15.20 5.61
C LEU A 123 -8.30 -13.92 5.03
N PRO A 124 -9.50 -13.51 5.49
CA PRO A 124 -10.05 -12.20 5.16
C PRO A 124 -9.15 -11.06 5.66
N VAL A 125 -9.14 -9.92 4.94
CA VAL A 125 -8.28 -8.77 5.26
C VAL A 125 -8.58 -8.21 6.66
N GLU A 126 -9.87 -8.14 7.02
CA GLU A 126 -10.33 -7.66 8.33
C GLU A 126 -9.74 -8.51 9.44
N ARG A 127 -9.74 -9.84 9.26
CA ARG A 127 -9.14 -10.76 10.24
C ARG A 127 -7.63 -10.54 10.33
N ILE A 128 -6.93 -10.41 9.21
CA ILE A 128 -5.48 -10.18 9.20
C ILE A 128 -5.13 -8.93 10.00
N ILE A 129 -5.85 -7.82 9.80
CA ILE A 129 -5.61 -6.56 10.52
C ILE A 129 -5.93 -6.69 12.00
N LEU A 130 -7.06 -7.31 12.36
CA LEU A 130 -7.41 -7.52 13.77
C LEU A 130 -6.38 -8.36 14.51
N GLU A 131 -5.88 -9.45 13.90
CA GLU A 131 -4.85 -10.28 14.52
C GLU A 131 -3.50 -9.55 14.60
N ALA A 132 -3.16 -8.72 13.61
CA ALA A 132 -1.94 -7.91 13.67
C ALA A 132 -1.98 -6.91 14.86
N LEU A 133 -3.12 -6.27 15.10
CA LEU A 133 -3.31 -5.36 16.23
C LEU A 133 -3.21 -6.09 17.57
N LYS A 134 -3.84 -7.26 17.70
CA LYS A 134 -3.73 -8.10 18.91
C LYS A 134 -2.29 -8.52 19.20
N ILE A 135 -1.56 -8.98 18.18
CA ILE A 135 -0.14 -9.35 18.32
C ILE A 135 0.70 -8.14 18.75
N TYR A 136 0.34 -6.93 18.29
CA TYR A 136 1.00 -5.71 18.72
C TYR A 136 0.72 -5.45 20.21
N GLU A 137 -0.55 -5.45 20.61
CA GLU A 137 -0.98 -5.29 22.00
C GLU A 137 -0.28 -6.27 22.94
N GLU A 138 -0.31 -7.58 22.63
CA GLU A 138 0.36 -8.63 23.39
C GLU A 138 1.87 -8.35 23.57
N LYS A 139 2.54 -7.84 22.53
CA LYS A 139 3.97 -7.48 22.61
C LYS A 139 4.23 -6.30 23.52
N PHE A 140 3.38 -5.27 23.51
CA PHE A 140 3.54 -4.14 24.44
C PHE A 140 3.26 -4.56 25.87
N THR A 141 2.20 -5.32 26.09
CA THR A 141 1.87 -5.84 27.43
C THR A 141 3.03 -6.67 27.98
N GLU A 142 3.59 -7.57 27.17
CA GLU A 142 4.75 -8.37 27.59
C GLU A 142 5.98 -7.50 27.86
N PHE A 143 6.26 -6.52 27.00
CA PHE A 143 7.38 -5.60 27.21
C PHE A 143 7.24 -4.80 28.51
N MET A 144 6.05 -4.26 28.80
CA MET A 144 5.78 -3.53 30.05
C MET A 144 5.97 -4.42 31.28
N ARG A 145 5.47 -5.67 31.23
CA ARG A 145 5.63 -6.65 32.31
C ARG A 145 7.12 -6.93 32.60
N LEU A 146 7.95 -6.99 31.57
CA LEU A 146 9.39 -7.19 31.72
C LEU A 146 10.09 -5.96 32.33
N LEU A 147 9.63 -4.75 32.02
CA LEU A 147 10.14 -3.52 32.64
C LEU A 147 9.82 -3.46 34.14
N GLU A 148 8.58 -3.78 34.51
CA GLU A 148 8.16 -3.84 35.92
C GLU A 148 9.01 -4.84 36.72
N GLY A 149 9.32 -5.99 36.12
CA GLY A 149 10.20 -7.00 36.73
C GLY A 149 11.66 -6.55 36.92
N LEU A 150 12.10 -5.51 36.23
CA LEU A 150 13.41 -4.89 36.37
C LEU A 150 13.43 -3.71 37.36
N GLY A 151 12.27 -3.34 37.91
CA GLY A 151 12.16 -2.24 38.88
C GLY A 151 12.28 -0.84 38.27
N VAL A 152 12.02 -0.70 36.95
CA VAL A 152 11.92 0.58 36.24
C VAL A 152 10.47 0.98 36.10
#